data_AF-A0A924L753-F1
#
_entry.id   AF-A0A924L753-F1
#
_cell.length_a   1.000
_cell.length_b   1.000
_cell.length_c   1.000
_cell.angle_alpha   90.00
_cell.angle_beta   90.00
_cell.angle_gamma   90.00
#
_symmetry.space_group_name_H-M   'P 1'
#
loop_
_entity.id
_entity.type
_entity.pdbx_description
1 polymer ?
#
loop_
_entity_poly.entity_id
_entity_poly.type
_entity_poly.pdbx_seq_one_letter_code
_entity_poly.pdbx_strand_id
1 'polypeptide(L)' 'MPWRDERVDVLLAAMSDLGMSMSRSAAGELIDERVQFVATQMRVTPRTARSHLTDEAIAGLVKSMAFDFVEETPGANLLA' A
#
# COMPACT_ATOMS: atom_id res chain seq x y z
N MET A 1 20.75 -0.43 5.13
CA MET A 1 19.62 -0.87 4.28
C MET A 1 18.63 0.28 4.20
N PRO A 2 18.33 0.79 3.00
CA PRO A 2 18.00 2.19 2.77
C PRO A 2 16.51 2.55 2.95
N TRP A 3 15.88 2.29 4.10
CA TRP A 3 14.47 2.65 4.43
C TRP A 3 13.38 2.03 3.53
N ARG A 4 13.48 2.13 2.20
CA ARG A 4 12.52 1.61 1.22
C ARG A 4 12.34 0.10 1.37
N ASP A 5 13.43 -0.65 1.47
CA ASP A 5 13.37 -2.11 1.64
C ASP A 5 12.63 -2.52 2.91
N GLU A 6 12.84 -1.80 4.02
CA GLU A 6 12.14 -2.05 5.29
C GLU A 6 10.63 -1.78 5.15
N ARG A 7 10.26 -0.67 4.50
CA ARG A 7 8.84 -0.37 4.24
C ARG A 7 8.19 -1.40 3.32
N VAL A 8 8.94 -1.94 2.36
CA VAL A 8 8.49 -3.04 1.50
C VAL A 8 8.26 -4.30 2.31
N ASP A 9 9.15 -4.64 3.26
CA ASP A 9 8.95 -5.80 4.15
C ASP A 9 7.68 -5.65 5.00
N VAL A 10 7.46 -4.47 5.58
CA VAL A 10 6.25 -4.17 6.37
C VAL A 10 4.98 -4.29 5.51
N LEU A 11 5.00 -3.75 4.28
CA LEU A 11 3.89 -3.84 3.34
C LEU A 11 3.57 -5.29 2.97
N LEU A 12 4.59 -6.10 2.64
CA LEU A 12 4.42 -7.51 2.29
C LEU A 12 3.88 -8.32 3.48
N ALA A 13 4.37 -8.07 4.70
CA ALA A 13 3.87 -8.70 5.91
C ALA A 13 2.38 -8.38 6.13
N ALA A 14 2.01 -7.09 6.06
CA ALA A 14 0.63 -6.66 6.24
C ALA A 14 -0.33 -7.25 5.18
N MET A 15 0.12 -7.40 3.93
CA MET A 15 -0.68 -8.08 2.89
C MET A 15 -0.83 -9.57 3.17
N SER A 16 0.23 -10.22 3.61
CA SER A 16 0.21 -11.63 3.98
C SER A 16 -0.76 -11.91 5.13
N ASP A 17 -0.87 -11.00 6.10
CA ASP A 17 -1.84 -11.09 7.21
C ASP A 17 -3.30 -11.07 6.71
N LEU A 18 -3.56 -10.48 5.54
CA LEU A 18 -4.86 -10.48 4.87
C LEU A 18 -5.01 -11.60 3.81
N GLY A 19 -4.05 -12.52 3.72
CA GLY A 19 -4.04 -13.59 2.71
C GLY A 19 -3.77 -13.11 1.28
N MET A 20 -3.28 -11.88 1.12
CA MET A 20 -2.91 -11.30 -0.18
C MET A 20 -1.41 -11.47 -0.43
N SER A 21 -1.01 -11.42 -1.71
CA SER A 21 0.39 -11.47 -2.11
C SER A 21 0.72 -10.45 -3.20
N MET A 22 1.96 -9.97 -3.19
CA MET A 22 2.47 -9.01 -4.17
C MET A 22 3.96 -9.29 -4.39
N SER A 23 4.45 -9.01 -5.60
CA SER A 23 5.90 -9.09 -5.84
C SER A 23 6.63 -7.98 -5.07
N ARG A 24 7.87 -8.26 -4.64
CA ARG A 24 8.71 -7.26 -3.95
C ARG A 24 8.93 -6.00 -4.80
N SER A 25 9.09 -6.16 -6.12
CA SER A 25 9.27 -5.04 -7.05
C SER A 25 8.03 -4.14 -7.08
N ALA A 26 6.83 -4.72 -7.22
CA ALA A 26 5.58 -3.97 -7.22
C ALA A 26 5.33 -3.28 -5.87
N ALA A 27 5.65 -3.95 -4.76
CA ALA A 27 5.60 -3.34 -3.43
C ALA A 27 6.55 -2.13 -3.32
N GLY A 28 7.75 -2.21 -3.91
CA GLY A 28 8.68 -1.09 -3.98
C GLY A 28 8.16 0.11 -4.77
N GLU A 29 7.52 -0.14 -5.92
CA GLU A 29 6.90 0.92 -6.73
C GLU A 29 5.75 1.59 -5.98
N LEU A 30 4.87 0.80 -5.35
CA LEU A 30 3.75 1.31 -4.56
C LEU A 30 4.23 2.20 -3.39
N ILE A 31 5.32 1.83 -2.72
CA ILE A 31 5.91 2.65 -1.66
C ILE A 31 6.42 3.99 -2.23
N ASP A 32 7.07 3.99 -3.39
CA ASP A 32 7.55 5.23 -4.01
C ASP A 32 6.39 6.14 -4.46
N GLU A 33 5.37 5.56 -5.09
CA GLU A 33 4.14 6.27 -5.46
C GLU A 33 3.47 6.89 -4.24
N ARG A 34 3.38 6.14 -3.14
CA ARG A 34 2.81 6.64 -1.89
C ARG A 34 3.62 7.80 -1.32
N VAL A 35 4.95 7.74 -1.36
CA VAL A 35 5.80 8.87 -0.93
C VAL A 35 5.52 10.12 -1.77
N GLN A 36 5.44 9.98 -3.10
CA GLN A 36 5.16 11.11 -3.99
C GLN A 36 3.76 11.68 -3.78
N PHE A 37 2.76 10.81 -3.60
CA PHE A 37 1.39 11.20 -3.29
C PHE A 37 1.33 12.02 -2.01
N VAL A 38 1.91 11.52 -0.90
CA VAL A 38 1.93 12.22 0.39
C VAL A 38 2.70 13.55 0.30
N ALA A 39 3.87 13.54 -0.37
CA ALA A 39 4.66 14.75 -0.58
C ALA A 39 3.86 15.85 -1.30
N THR A 40 3.14 15.47 -2.34
CA THR A 40 2.30 16.38 -3.14
C THR A 40 1.13 16.91 -2.33
N GLN A 41 0.38 16.02 -1.67
CA GLN A 41 -0.79 16.38 -0.86
C GLN A 41 -0.42 17.32 0.29
N MET A 42 0.69 17.04 0.98
CA MET A 42 1.13 17.83 2.13
C MET A 42 2.00 19.04 1.75
N ARG A 43 2.38 19.18 0.46
CA ARG A 43 3.33 20.19 -0.03
C ARG A 43 4.67 20.16 0.70
N VAL A 44 5.20 18.95 0.92
CA VAL A 44 6.49 18.71 1.58
C VAL A 44 7.45 17.96 0.67
N THR A 45 8.72 17.87 1.07
CA THR A 45 9.70 17.08 0.31
C THR A 45 9.39 15.58 0.41
N PRO A 46 9.79 14.75 -0.58
CA PRO A 46 9.70 13.30 -0.48
C PRO A 46 10.38 12.76 0.77
N ARG A 47 11.53 13.32 1.18
CA ARG A 47 12.22 12.93 2.41
C ARG A 47 11.37 13.17 3.66
N THR A 48 10.67 14.29 3.73
CA THR A 48 9.73 14.59 4.83
C THR A 48 8.55 13.63 4.80
N ALA A 49 7.96 13.39 3.62
CA ALA A 49 6.84 12.48 3.42
C ALA A 49 7.11 11.06 3.93
N ARG A 50 8.34 10.56 3.83
CA ARG A 50 8.76 9.26 4.39
C ARG A 50 8.43 9.08 5.87
N SER A 51 8.47 10.16 6.65
CA SER A 51 8.18 10.12 8.09
C SER A 51 6.70 9.87 8.39
N HIS A 52 5.83 10.02 7.38
CA HIS A 52 4.40 9.75 7.47
C HIS A 52 4.01 8.34 7.01
N LEU A 53 4.94 7.57 6.43
CA LEU A 53 4.73 6.17 6.06
C LEU A 53 5.09 5.26 7.25
N THR A 54 4.34 5.43 8.33
CA THR A 54 4.41 4.57 9.51
C THR A 54 3.84 3.18 9.20
N ASP A 55 4.15 2.20 10.04
CA ASP A 55 3.63 0.84 9.91
C ASP A 55 2.09 0.83 9.92
N GLU A 56 1.48 1.69 10.75
CA GLU A 56 0.03 1.89 10.81
C GLU A 56 -0.55 2.47 9.50
N ALA A 57 0.15 3.44 8.89
CA ALA A 57 -0.25 4.01 7.60
C ALA A 57 -0.16 2.97 6.47
N ILE A 58 0.83 2.08 6.52
CA ILE A 58 0.97 0.95 5.58
C ILE A 58 -0.13 -0.08 5.80
N ALA A 59 -0.44 -0.45 7.04
CA ALA A 59 -1.55 -1.34 7.35
C ALA A 59 -2.90 -0.75 6.89
N GLY A 60 -3.09 0.56 7.03
CA GLY A 60 -4.26 1.28 6.51
C GLY A 60 -4.35 1.24 4.99
N LEU A 61 -3.24 1.40 4.28
CA LEU A 61 -3.16 1.24 2.82
C LEU A 61 -3.59 -0.16 2.38
N VAL A 62 -3.04 -1.19 3.00
CA VAL A 62 -3.33 -2.59 2.67
C VAL A 62 -4.80 -2.92 2.91
N LYS A 63 -5.40 -2.41 4.00
CA LYS A 63 -6.84 -2.56 4.25
C LYS A 63 -7.68 -1.88 3.16
N SER A 64 -7.32 -0.66 2.75
CA SER A 64 -8.02 0.04 1.65
C SER A 64 -8.02 -0.80 0.37
N MET A 65 -6.87 -1.36 -0.01
CA MET A 65 -6.76 -2.23 -1.20
C MET A 65 -7.63 -3.48 -1.09
N ALA A 66 -7.72 -4.07 0.10
CA ALA A 66 -8.59 -5.22 0.34
C ALA A 66 -10.09 -4.84 0.21
N PHE A 67 -10.48 -3.63 0.65
CA PHE A 67 -11.85 -3.15 0.47
C PHE A 67 -12.17 -2.89 -1.00
N ASP A 68 -11.28 -2.23 -1.75
CA ASP A 68 -11.44 -2.01 -3.18
C ASP A 68 -11.60 -3.34 -3.94
N PHE A 69 -10.82 -4.37 -3.58
CA PHE A 69 -10.92 -5.72 -4.16
C PHE A 69 -12.27 -6.42 -3.88
N VAL A 70 -12.82 -6.24 -2.68
CA VAL A 70 -14.13 -6.82 -2.31
C VAL A 70 -15.27 -6.08 -3.02
N GLU A 71 -15.18 -4.76 -3.18
CA GLU A 71 -16.16 -3.95 -3.91
C GLU A 71 -16.15 -4.20 -5.42
N GLU A 72 -15.04 -4.68 -6.00
CA GLU A 72 -15.00 -5.16 -7.40
C GLU A 72 -15.62 -6.55 -7.62
N THR A 73 -16.13 -7.21 -6.56
CA THR A 73 -16.98 -8.40 -6.70
C THR A 73 -18.41 -8.18 -6.20
N PRO A 74 -19.22 -7.27 -6.81
CA PRO A 74 -20.66 -7.29 -6.61
C PRO A 74 -21.28 -8.26 -7.61
N GLY A 75 -21.45 -9.53 -7.21
CA GLY A 75 -22.48 -10.41 -7.76
C GLY A 75 -22.45 -10.67 -9.27
N ALA A 76 -21.34 -11.11 -9.85
CA ALA A 76 -21.35 -11.77 -11.16
C ALA A 76 -21.94 -13.20 -11.09
N ASN A 77 -23.15 -13.31 -10.56
CA ASN A 77 -24.11 -14.34 -10.96
C ASN A 77 -25.53 -13.83 -10.68
N LEU A 78 -26.17 -13.27 -11.70
CA LEU A 78 -27.60 -13.45 -11.91
C LEU A 78 -27.80 -13.72 -13.40
N LEU A 79 -27.91 -15.01 -13.71
CA LEU A 79 -28.52 -15.62 -14.90
C LEU A 79 -29.30 -14.62 -15.80
N ALA A 80 -28.88 -14.50 -17.06
CA ALA A 80 -29.71 -14.07 -18.18
C ALA A 80 -29.57 -15.09 -19.32
#